data_AF-A0A3C2E5R1-F1
#
_entry.id   AF-A0A3C2E5R1-F1
#
_cell.length_a   1.000
_cell.length_b   1.000
_cell.length_c   1.000
_cell.angle_alpha   90.00
_cell.angle_beta   90.00
_cell.angle_gamma   90.00
#
_symmetry.space_group_name_H-M   'P 1'
#
loop_
_entity.id
_entity.type
_entity.pdbx_description
1 polymer ?
#
loop_
_entity_poly.entity_id
_entity_poly.type
_entity_poly.pdbx_seq_one_letter_code
_entity_poly.pdbx_strand_id
1 'polypeptide(L)'
;VIGGKIPFGFLKRRPVERRFMNFNCEVKLTETDDWLLPGELEKLETFASSMNLDWGALDVLRDRNDGRIYVVDVNKTNIDPPIALSLRDKLSATRRAAKLIRAIADG
;
A
#
# COMPACT_ATOMS: atom_id res chain seq x y z
N VAL A 1 -1.31 -5.53 -1.43
CA VAL A 1 -2.07 -6.76 -1.14
C VAL A 1 -1.30 -7.94 -1.68
N ILE A 2 -1.09 -8.95 -0.84
CA ILE A 2 -0.42 -10.21 -1.16
C ILE A 2 -1.22 -11.33 -0.48
N GLY A 3 -1.86 -12.19 -1.27
CA GLY A 3 -2.74 -13.25 -0.75
C GLY A 3 -3.88 -12.71 0.11
N GLY A 4 -4.47 -11.59 -0.29
CA GLY A 4 -5.54 -10.92 0.48
C GLY A 4 -5.07 -10.13 1.71
N LYS A 5 -3.77 -10.13 2.04
CA LYS A 5 -3.20 -9.40 3.18
C LYS A 5 -2.49 -8.11 2.78
N ILE A 6 -2.49 -7.12 3.66
CA ILE A 6 -1.78 -5.84 3.47
C ILE A 6 -0.64 -5.74 4.50
N PRO A 7 0.55 -6.27 4.16
CA PRO A 7 1.63 -6.43 5.14
C PRO A 7 2.48 -5.19 5.41
N PHE A 8 2.37 -4.17 4.57
CA PHE A 8 3.04 -2.88 4.68
C PHE A 8 2.37 -1.87 3.75
N GLY A 9 2.67 -0.58 3.97
CA GLY A 9 2.26 0.51 3.10
C GLY A 9 3.45 1.27 2.52
N PHE A 10 3.14 2.16 1.58
CA PHE A 10 4.06 3.19 1.12
C PHE A 10 3.44 4.57 1.38
N LEU A 11 4.04 5.35 2.26
CA LEU A 11 3.66 6.75 2.42
C LEU A 11 4.24 7.55 1.25
N LYS A 12 3.35 8.02 0.38
CA LYS A 12 3.70 8.84 -0.79
C LYS A 12 3.41 10.31 -0.48
N ARG A 13 4.38 11.21 -0.67
CA ARG A 13 4.16 12.66 -0.60
C ARG A 13 4.30 13.30 -1.98
N ARG A 14 3.42 14.26 -2.26
CA ARG A 14 3.41 15.03 -3.51
C ARG A 14 3.30 16.52 -3.20
N PRO A 15 3.98 17.40 -3.96
CA PRO A 15 3.71 18.83 -3.93
C PRO A 15 2.25 19.11 -4.30
N VAL A 16 1.62 20.07 -3.64
CA VAL A 16 0.18 20.38 -3.82
C VAL A 16 -0.10 20.78 -5.27
N GLU A 17 0.83 21.51 -5.88
CA GLU A 17 0.78 22.04 -7.24
C GLU A 17 0.81 20.92 -8.29
N ARG A 18 1.32 19.74 -7.93
CA ARG A 18 1.48 18.57 -8.82
C ARG A 18 0.78 17.32 -8.28
N ARG A 19 -0.16 17.46 -7.34
CA ARG A 19 -0.78 16.34 -6.61
C ARG A 19 -1.49 15.30 -7.49
N PHE A 20 -1.97 15.72 -8.65
CA PHE A 20 -2.63 14.86 -9.64
C PHE A 20 -1.66 14.18 -10.62
N MET A 21 -0.38 14.56 -10.61
CA MET A 21 0.63 13.87 -11.41
C MET A 21 1.04 12.56 -10.72
N ASN A 22 1.39 11.55 -11.51
CA ASN A 22 1.99 10.32 -11.00
C ASN A 22 3.47 10.52 -10.65
N PHE A 23 3.76 11.53 -9.84
CA PHE A 23 5.09 11.91 -9.38
C PHE A 23 5.06 12.10 -7.87
N ASN A 24 5.96 11.42 -7.15
CA ASN A 24 6.11 11.55 -5.70
C ASN A 24 7.45 12.22 -5.42
N CYS A 25 7.45 13.25 -4.57
CA CYS A 25 8.70 13.88 -4.12
C CYS A 25 9.39 13.08 -3.01
N GLU A 26 8.62 12.28 -2.27
CA GLU A 26 9.14 11.39 -1.23
C GLU A 26 8.26 10.15 -1.15
N VAL A 27 8.89 8.98 -0.95
CA VAL A 27 8.21 7.74 -0.63
C VAL A 27 8.92 7.05 0.53
N LYS A 28 8.16 6.60 1.54
CA LYS A 28 8.67 5.80 2.66
C LYS A 28 7.96 4.47 2.72
N LEU A 29 8.72 3.40 2.96
CA LEU A 29 8.15 2.13 3.43
C LEU A 29 7.67 2.33 4.86
N THR A 30 6.46 1.87 5.17
CA THR A 30 5.84 2.06 6.47
C THR A 30 5.09 0.81 6.91
N GLU A 31 4.93 0.65 8.22
CA GLU A 31 3.99 -0.32 8.75
C GLU A 31 2.56 0.19 8.58
N THR A 32 1.59 -0.72 8.54
CA THR A 32 0.17 -0.36 8.36
C THR A 32 -0.42 0.28 9.60
N ASP A 33 0.01 -0.16 10.79
CA ASP A 33 -0.37 0.36 12.10
C ASP A 33 0.16 1.78 12.37
N ASP A 34 1.22 2.22 11.70
CA ASP A 34 1.72 3.60 11.75
C ASP A 34 0.69 4.63 11.19
N TRP A 35 -0.18 4.22 10.25
CA TRP A 35 -1.06 5.14 9.51
C TRP A 35 -2.54 4.79 9.54
N LEU A 36 -2.87 3.55 9.89
CA LEU A 36 -4.24 3.06 10.00
C LEU A 36 -4.68 3.02 11.46
N LEU A 37 -5.90 3.47 11.69
CA LEU A 37 -6.57 3.33 12.98
C LEU A 37 -7.06 1.88 13.17
N PRO A 38 -7.33 1.47 14.41
CA PRO A 38 -7.87 0.14 14.70
C PRO A 38 -9.09 -0.19 13.83
N GLY A 39 -9.07 -1.36 13.20
CA GLY A 39 -10.15 -1.84 12.31
C GLY A 39 -10.11 -1.30 10.87
N GLU A 40 -9.32 -0.28 10.55
CA GLU A 40 -9.22 0.20 9.17
C GLU A 40 -8.48 -0.78 8.26
N LEU A 41 -7.45 -1.47 8.77
CA LEU A 41 -6.74 -2.52 8.03
C LEU A 41 -7.70 -3.65 7.63
N GLU A 42 -8.53 -4.13 8.55
CA GLU A 42 -9.52 -5.18 8.28
C GLU A 42 -10.56 -4.74 7.24
N LYS A 43 -11.00 -3.48 7.30
CA LYS A 43 -11.89 -2.91 6.27
C LYS A 43 -11.21 -2.88 4.91
N LEU A 44 -9.93 -2.52 4.83
CA LEU A 44 -9.17 -2.52 3.58
C LEU A 44 -8.95 -3.93 3.03
N GLU A 45 -8.67 -4.92 3.88
CA GLU A 45 -8.57 -6.34 3.48
C GLU A 45 -9.91 -6.87 2.98
N THR A 46 -11.01 -6.55 3.67
CA THR A 46 -12.38 -6.88 3.26
C THR A 46 -12.73 -6.24 1.91
N PHE A 47 -12.35 -4.98 1.73
CA PHE A 47 -12.52 -4.26 0.47
C PHE A 47 -11.70 -4.93 -0.66
N ALA A 48 -10.43 -5.26 -0.42
CA ALA A 48 -9.58 -5.94 -1.40
C ALA A 48 -10.17 -7.30 -1.82
N SER A 49 -10.67 -8.08 -0.86
CA SER A 49 -11.37 -9.35 -1.12
C SER A 49 -12.62 -9.13 -1.98
N SER A 50 -13.44 -8.13 -1.67
CA SER A 50 -14.64 -7.79 -2.46
C SER A 50 -14.32 -7.37 -3.89
N MET A 51 -13.12 -6.84 -4.13
CA MET A 51 -12.61 -6.45 -5.45
C MET A 51 -11.89 -7.58 -6.21
N ASN A 52 -11.84 -8.79 -5.64
CA ASN A 52 -11.02 -9.91 -6.10
C ASN A 52 -9.57 -9.46 -6.36
N LEU A 53 -8.96 -8.83 -5.35
CA LEU A 53 -7.58 -8.35 -5.39
C LEU A 53 -6.72 -9.16 -4.42
N ASP A 54 -6.20 -10.30 -4.90
CA ASP A 54 -5.25 -11.10 -4.13
C ASP A 54 -3.80 -10.62 -4.30
N TRP A 55 -3.52 -9.91 -5.40
CA TRP A 55 -2.22 -9.35 -5.73
C TRP A 55 -2.36 -7.95 -6.33
N GLY A 56 -1.69 -6.97 -5.74
CA GLY A 56 -1.68 -5.58 -6.23
C GLY A 56 -1.59 -4.58 -5.10
N ALA A 57 -2.12 -3.37 -5.30
CA ALA A 57 -2.13 -2.31 -4.28
C ALA A 57 -3.46 -1.56 -4.23
N LEU A 58 -3.74 -0.98 -3.07
CA LEU A 58 -4.78 0.01 -2.88
C LEU A 58 -4.10 1.37 -2.68
N ASP A 59 -4.47 2.38 -3.46
CA ASP A 59 -4.10 3.75 -3.13
C ASP A 59 -5.19 4.31 -2.21
N VAL A 60 -4.77 4.73 -1.01
CA VAL A 60 -5.66 5.16 0.07
C VAL A 60 -5.27 6.56 0.50
N LEU A 61 -6.26 7.45 0.61
CA LEU A 61 -6.09 8.80 1.15
C LEU A 61 -6.86 8.94 2.46
N ARG A 62 -6.34 9.74 3.39
CA ARG A 62 -7.07 10.15 4.60
C ARG A 62 -7.49 11.61 4.47
N ASP A 63 -8.77 11.89 4.64
CA ASP A 63 -9.26 13.26 4.73
C ASP A 63 -8.86 13.88 6.09
N ARG A 64 -8.40 15.13 6.07
CA ARG A 64 -7.89 15.81 7.27
C ARG A 64 -9.00 16.38 8.16
N ASN A 65 -10.18 16.64 7.59
CA ASN A 65 -11.28 17.29 8.29
C ASN A 65 -12.07 16.28 9.13
N ASP A 66 -12.35 15.10 8.57
CA ASP A 66 -13.14 14.06 9.24
C ASP A 66 -12.34 12.82 9.64
N GLY A 67 -11.08 12.71 9.19
CA GLY A 67 -10.20 11.60 9.50
C GLY A 67 -10.53 10.30 8.75
N ARG A 68 -11.52 10.27 7.85
CA ARG A 68 -11.91 9.05 7.13
C ARG A 68 -10.88 8.70 6.06
N ILE A 69 -10.72 7.39 5.81
CA ILE A 69 -9.94 6.88 4.70
C ILE A 69 -10.81 6.60 3.48
N TYR A 70 -10.25 6.83 2.30
CA TYR A 70 -10.90 6.63 1.01
C TYR A 70 -9.95 5.83 0.11
N VAL A 71 -10.42 4.71 -0.42
CA VAL A 71 -9.72 3.98 -1.49
C VAL A 71 -9.98 4.74 -2.79
N VAL A 72 -8.93 5.28 -3.40
CA VAL A 72 -9.04 6.10 -4.61
C VAL A 72 -8.60 5.36 -5.87
N ASP A 73 -7.86 4.26 -5.74
CA ASP A 73 -7.51 3.36 -6.84
C ASP A 73 -7.31 1.92 -6.35
N VAL A 74 -7.64 0.97 -7.22
CA VAL A 74 -7.45 -0.48 -7.05
C VAL A 74 -6.55 -0.98 -8.15
N ASN A 75 -5.25 -1.06 -7.86
CA ASN A 75 -4.24 -1.28 -8.88
C ASN A 75 -3.82 -2.76 -8.97
N LYS A 76 -4.36 -3.46 -9.97
CA LYS A 76 -4.03 -4.86 -10.31
C LYS A 76 -2.73 -5.01 -11.10
N THR A 77 -2.28 -3.95 -11.78
CA THR A 77 -1.05 -3.91 -12.58
C THR A 77 0.07 -3.19 -11.82
N ASN A 78 0.15 -3.46 -10.52
CA ASN A 78 1.08 -2.81 -9.62
C ASN A 78 2.54 -3.05 -10.06
N ILE A 79 3.34 -1.98 -10.10
CA ILE A 79 4.80 -2.04 -10.29
C ILE A 79 5.45 -1.55 -8.98
N ASP A 80 5.33 -2.34 -7.92
CA ASP A 80 6.06 -2.12 -6.67
C ASP A 80 7.43 -2.83 -6.68
N PRO A 81 8.41 -2.31 -5.91
CA PRO A 81 8.30 -1.12 -5.06
C PRO A 81 8.42 0.21 -5.84
N PRO A 82 7.84 1.33 -5.35
CA PRO A 82 7.80 2.60 -6.07
C PRO A 82 9.18 3.13 -6.51
N ILE A 83 9.24 3.77 -7.68
CA ILE A 83 10.50 4.27 -8.27
C ILE A 83 11.26 5.19 -7.31
N ALA A 84 10.55 6.12 -6.65
CA ALA A 84 11.13 7.09 -5.72
C ALA A 84 11.51 6.52 -4.34
N LEU A 85 11.27 5.23 -4.09
CA LEU A 85 11.66 4.57 -2.84
C LEU A 85 13.18 4.34 -2.80
N SER A 86 13.80 4.50 -1.61
CA SER A 86 15.23 4.24 -1.42
C SER A 86 15.59 2.79 -1.75
N LEU A 87 16.81 2.52 -2.22
CA LEU A 87 17.24 1.15 -2.53
C LEU A 87 17.13 0.22 -1.30
N ARG A 88 17.50 0.73 -0.12
CA ARG A 88 17.38 -0.02 1.14
C ARG A 88 15.94 -0.45 1.40
N ASP A 89 14.99 0.45 1.25
CA ASP A 89 13.58 0.18 1.51
C ASP A 89 12.96 -0.69 0.41
N LYS A 90 13.41 -0.55 -0.85
CA LYS A 90 13.06 -1.47 -1.95
C LYS A 90 13.42 -2.91 -1.58
N LEU A 91 14.67 -3.14 -1.16
CA LEU A 91 15.12 -4.47 -0.75
C LEU A 91 14.35 -5.00 0.47
N SER A 92 14.05 -4.14 1.44
CA SER A 92 13.25 -4.48 2.61
C SER A 92 11.82 -4.91 2.22
N ALA A 93 11.12 -4.10 1.42
CA ALA A 93 9.77 -4.38 0.93
C ALA A 93 9.73 -5.69 0.14
N THR A 94 10.66 -5.87 -0.80
CA THR A 94 10.77 -7.09 -1.61
C THR A 94 11.02 -8.32 -0.74
N ARG A 95 11.91 -8.24 0.27
CA ARG A 95 12.18 -9.36 1.18
C ARG A 95 10.94 -9.76 1.98
N ARG A 96 10.17 -8.78 2.48
CA ARG A 96 8.93 -9.00 3.23
C ARG A 96 7.85 -9.62 2.35
N ALA A 97 7.65 -9.09 1.16
CA ALA A 97 6.74 -9.65 0.17
C ALA A 97 7.12 -11.11 -0.17
N ALA A 98 8.39 -11.37 -0.48
CA ALA A 98 8.88 -12.70 -0.80
C ALA A 98 8.67 -13.71 0.33
N LYS A 99 8.78 -13.30 1.60
CA LYS A 99 8.49 -14.18 2.75
C LYS A 99 7.01 -14.62 2.75
N LEU A 100 6.09 -13.70 2.51
CA LEU A 100 4.65 -13.99 2.47
C LEU A 100 4.29 -14.84 1.25
N ILE A 101 4.85 -14.51 0.10
CA ILE A 101 4.63 -15.28 -1.14
C ILE A 101 5.07 -16.73 -0.96
N ARG A 102 6.24 -16.98 -0.36
CA ARG A 102 6.69 -18.35 -0.04
C ARG A 102 5.72 -19.05 0.90
N ALA A 103 5.30 -18.39 1.99
CA ALA A 103 4.35 -18.99 2.91
C ALA A 103 3.00 -19.35 2.27
N ILE A 104 2.56 -18.59 1.26
CA ILE A 104 1.34 -18.89 0.49
C ILE A 104 1.58 -20.00 -0.54
N ALA A 105 2.73 -20.01 -1.21
CA ALA A 105 3.03 -20.98 -2.26
C ALA A 105 3.37 -22.37 -1.72
N ASP A 106 3.97 -22.43 -0.53
CA ASP A 106 4.44 -23.67 0.10
C ASP A 106 3.39 -24.28 1.06
N GLY A 107 2.30 -23.59 1.35
CA GLY A 107 1.22 -24.01 2.24
C GLY A 107 -0.03 -24.46 1.48
#